data_AF-A0A9J6RDI0-F1
#
_entry.id   AF-A0A9J6RDI0-F1
#
_cell.length_a   1.000
_cell.length_b   1.000
_cell.length_c   1.000
_cell.angle_alpha   90.00
_cell.angle_beta   90.00
_cell.angle_gamma   90.00
#
_symmetry.space_group_name_H-M   'P 1'
#
loop_
_entity.id
_entity.type
_entity.pdbx_description
1 polymer ?
#
loop_
_entity_poly.entity_id
_entity_poly.type
_entity_poly.pdbx_seq_one_letter_code
_entity_poly.pdbx_strand_id
1 'polypeptide(L)'
;MQNQYFHPSIIKDISIKESGDFNGYQIFFTIKDQRFQFLVGNSTAFFPLAVKHFFQSHEQCTLCQDTIPAVPIGQLPCTYLQTRQDALLEFLQNDLQKYKEHQ
;
A
#
# COMPACT_ATOMS: atom_id res chain seq x y z
N MET A 1 16.88 -17.93 -9.37
CA MET A 1 16.10 -16.67 -9.36
C MET A 1 15.38 -16.61 -8.03
N GLN A 2 15.86 -15.81 -7.09
CA GLN A 2 15.41 -15.85 -5.70
C GLN A 2 14.08 -15.09 -5.57
N ASN A 3 13.00 -15.82 -5.31
CA ASN A 3 11.74 -15.27 -4.83
C ASN A 3 12.02 -14.59 -3.49
N GLN A 4 12.17 -13.26 -3.48
CA GLN A 4 12.14 -12.51 -2.23
C GLN A 4 10.71 -12.59 -1.68
N TYR A 5 10.56 -13.40 -0.64
CA TYR A 5 9.37 -13.53 0.16
C TYR A 5 8.90 -12.15 0.62
N PHE A 6 7.63 -11.83 0.34
CA PHE A 6 6.94 -10.74 1.00
C PHE A 6 6.86 -11.09 2.48
N HIS A 7 7.74 -10.50 3.28
CA HIS A 7 7.68 -10.64 4.73
C HIS A 7 7.16 -9.32 5.29
N PRO A 8 5.97 -9.29 5.93
CA PRO A 8 5.35 -8.04 6.35
C PRO A 8 6.21 -7.16 7.27
N SER A 9 7.22 -7.75 7.94
CA SER A 9 8.20 -7.03 8.76
C SER A 9 9.05 -5.99 8.02
N ILE A 10 9.02 -5.94 6.69
CA ILE A 10 9.72 -4.90 5.91
C ILE A 10 8.90 -3.60 5.78
N ILE A 11 7.63 -3.63 6.17
CA ILE A 11 6.71 -2.48 6.13
C ILE A 11 6.96 -1.59 7.33
N LYS A 12 7.11 -0.28 7.09
CA LYS A 12 7.35 0.75 8.11
C LYS A 12 6.48 1.97 7.88
N ASP A 13 6.54 2.92 8.82
CA ASP A 13 5.92 4.24 8.75
C ASP A 13 4.43 4.21 8.38
N ILE A 14 3.69 3.27 8.98
CA ILE A 14 2.26 3.07 8.71
C ILE A 14 1.46 4.27 9.21
N SER A 15 0.66 4.87 8.33
CA SER A 15 -0.26 5.94 8.63
C SER A 15 -1.61 5.66 7.99
N ILE A 16 -2.67 5.67 8.79
CA ILE A 16 -4.04 5.40 8.36
C ILE A 16 -4.82 6.71 8.36
N LYS A 17 -5.60 6.93 7.30
CA LYS A 17 -6.54 8.06 7.17
C LYS A 17 -7.86 7.55 6.62
N GLU A 18 -8.97 8.10 7.09
CA GLU A 18 -10.24 7.92 6.39
C GLU A 18 -10.19 8.61 5.01
N SER A 19 -10.80 8.00 4.01
CA SER A 19 -10.86 8.55 2.66
C SER A 19 -12.04 9.50 2.52
N GLY A 20 -11.80 10.70 2.00
CA GLY A 20 -12.87 11.62 1.59
C GLY A 20 -13.53 11.24 0.27
N ASP A 21 -12.91 10.35 -0.51
CA ASP A 21 -13.32 10.04 -1.89
C ASP A 21 -14.16 8.75 -2.01
N PHE A 22 -14.10 7.88 -0.99
CA PHE A 22 -14.83 6.61 -0.96
C PHE A 22 -15.02 6.15 0.49
N ASN A 23 -15.99 5.27 0.74
CA ASN A 23 -16.18 4.67 2.06
C ASN A 23 -15.03 3.68 2.37
N GLY A 24 -14.07 4.12 3.18
CA GLY A 24 -12.91 3.33 3.53
C GLY A 24 -11.71 4.17 3.99
N TYR A 25 -10.53 3.57 3.92
CA TYR A 25 -9.29 4.12 4.43
C TYR A 25 -8.20 4.17 3.35
N GLN A 26 -7.32 5.14 3.51
CA GLN A 26 -6.05 5.23 2.83
C GLN A 26 -4.95 4.91 3.83
N ILE A 27 -4.18 3.86 3.55
CA ILE A 27 -3.04 3.45 4.37
C ILE A 27 -1.76 3.78 3.62
N PHE A 28 -0.95 4.64 4.20
CA PHE A 28 0.36 5.00 3.69
C PHE A 28 1.42 4.24 4.46
N PHE A 29 2.43 3.71 3.77
CA PHE A 29 3.53 2.98 4.40
C PHE A 29 4.79 3.02 3.52
N THR A 30 5.91 2.58 4.08
CA THR A 30 7.19 2.50 3.37
C THR A 30 7.71 1.07 3.29
N ILE A 31 8.36 0.71 2.17
CA ILE A 31 9.15 -0.51 2.01
C ILE A 31 10.46 -0.11 1.32
N LYS A 32 11.62 -0.39 1.94
CA LYS A 32 12.95 0.00 1.42
C LYS A 32 13.00 1.49 1.00
N ASP A 33 12.52 2.37 1.88
CA ASP A 33 12.44 3.83 1.70
C ASP A 33 11.48 4.33 0.59
N GLN A 34 10.78 3.41 -0.08
CA GLN A 34 9.79 3.70 -1.11
C GLN A 34 8.39 3.80 -0.51
N ARG A 35 7.58 4.76 -0.98
CA ARG A 35 6.27 5.06 -0.39
C ARG A 35 5.14 4.37 -1.15
N PHE A 36 4.22 3.75 -0.43
CA PHE A 36 3.07 3.08 -1.00
C PHE A 36 1.77 3.57 -0.39
N GLN A 37 0.70 3.46 -1.17
CA GLN A 37 -0.68 3.67 -0.75
C GLN A 37 -1.44 2.37 -0.89
N PHE A 38 -2.17 1.97 0.15
CA PHE A 38 -3.17 0.93 0.06
C PHE A 38 -4.54 1.54 0.33
N LEU A 39 -5.44 1.36 -0.64
CA LEU A 39 -6.83 1.77 -0.56
C LEU A 39 -7.64 0.58 -0.05
N VAL A 40 -8.36 0.77 1.04
CA VAL A 40 -9.13 -0.30 1.70
C VAL A 40 -10.58 0.17 1.85
N GLY A 41 -11.51 -0.56 1.26
CA GLY A 41 -12.94 -0.30 1.42
C GLY A 41 -13.45 -0.74 2.80
N ASN A 42 -14.49 -0.07 3.30
CA ASN A 42 -15.11 -0.35 4.59
C ASN A 42 -16.63 -0.50 4.42
N SER A 43 -17.08 -1.72 4.14
CA SER A 43 -18.52 -2.05 4.10
C SER A 43 -18.88 -2.90 5.32
N THR A 44 -19.30 -4.14 5.12
CA THR A 44 -19.51 -5.13 6.20
C THR A 44 -18.18 -5.57 6.81
N ALA A 45 -17.12 -5.61 6.00
CA ALA A 45 -15.75 -5.92 6.40
C ALA A 45 -14.77 -5.05 5.61
N PHE A 46 -13.50 -5.01 6.04
CA PHE A 46 -12.45 -4.39 5.24
C PHE A 46 -12.15 -5.25 4.01
N PHE A 47 -11.92 -4.61 2.86
CA PHE A 47 -11.55 -5.30 1.63
C PHE A 47 -10.58 -4.45 0.80
N PRO A 48 -9.65 -5.07 0.07
CA PRO A 48 -8.68 -4.33 -0.74
C PRO A 48 -9.35 -3.67 -1.96
N LEU A 49 -8.96 -2.43 -2.25
CA LEU A 49 -9.36 -1.74 -3.49
C LEU A 49 -8.20 -1.63 -4.47
N ALA A 50 -7.04 -1.13 -4.02
CA ALA A 50 -5.84 -1.03 -4.85
C ALA A 50 -4.60 -0.72 -4.00
N VAL A 51 -3.43 -1.18 -4.46
CA VAL A 51 -2.12 -0.74 -3.96
C VAL A 51 -1.36 0.04 -5.02
N LYS A 52 -0.90 1.24 -4.67
CA LYS A 52 -0.14 2.14 -5.53
C LYS A 52 1.22 2.44 -4.93
N HIS A 53 2.24 2.55 -5.77
CA HIS A 53 3.55 3.09 -5.41
C HIS A 53 3.59 4.59 -5.74
N PHE A 54 4.04 5.39 -4.78
CA PHE A 54 4.32 6.81 -4.94
C PHE A 54 5.78 7.00 -5.33
N PHE A 55 6.02 7.19 -6.62
CA PHE A 55 7.37 7.34 -7.13
C PHE A 55 7.90 8.75 -6.90
N GLN A 56 9.13 8.86 -6.40
CA GLN A 56 9.89 10.11 -6.34
C GLN A 56 10.88 10.14 -7.52
N SER A 57 10.48 10.74 -8.64
CA SER A 57 11.29 11.06 -9.85
C SER A 57 12.34 10.03 -10.31
N HIS A 58 12.09 9.35 -11.43
CA HIS A 58 13.00 8.35 -12.05
C HIS A 58 13.33 7.14 -11.17
N GLU A 59 12.49 6.88 -10.18
CA GLU A 59 12.63 5.75 -9.28
C GLU A 59 12.18 4.44 -9.95
N GLN A 60 12.90 3.36 -9.68
CA GLN A 60 12.47 2.00 -10.02
C GLN A 60 11.81 1.38 -8.78
N CYS A 61 10.64 0.76 -8.93
CA CYS A 61 10.03 0.06 -7.81
C CYS A 61 10.89 -1.15 -7.40
N THR A 62 11.29 -1.21 -6.14
CA THR A 62 12.11 -2.29 -5.56
C THR A 62 11.39 -3.64 -5.49
N LEU A 63 10.08 -3.66 -5.72
CA LEU A 63 9.24 -4.86 -5.63
C LEU A 63 8.88 -5.42 -7.00
N CYS A 64 8.34 -4.59 -7.91
CA CYS A 64 7.96 -5.04 -9.25
C CYS A 64 8.99 -4.72 -10.34
N GLN A 65 10.04 -3.96 -10.02
CA GLN A 65 11.08 -3.51 -10.96
C GLN A 65 10.57 -2.59 -12.09
N ASP A 66 9.29 -2.21 -12.06
CA ASP A 66 8.75 -1.22 -12.99
C ASP A 66 9.47 0.12 -12.80
N THR A 67 9.94 0.69 -13.91
CA THR A 67 10.59 2.00 -13.98
C THR A 67 9.60 3.02 -14.49
N ILE A 68 9.51 4.17 -13.83
CA ILE A 68 8.73 5.29 -14.36
C ILE A 68 9.61 6.15 -15.28
N PRO A 69 9.21 6.34 -16.56
CA PRO A 69 9.83 7.35 -17.41
C PRO A 69 9.53 8.75 -16.87
N ALA A 70 10.55 9.62 -16.95
CA ALA A 70 10.58 10.98 -16.43
C ALA A 70 9.24 11.76 -16.47
N VAL A 71 8.95 12.47 -15.37
CA VAL A 71 8.03 13.63 -15.22
C VAL A 71 6.52 13.34 -15.07
N PRO A 72 5.77 14.05 -14.19
CA PRO A 72 6.05 14.45 -12.81
C PRO A 72 5.08 13.73 -11.84
N ILE A 73 5.59 13.10 -10.78
CA ILE A 73 4.81 12.56 -9.64
C ILE A 73 3.61 11.68 -10.06
N GLY A 74 3.89 10.43 -10.41
CA GLY A 74 2.85 9.43 -10.68
C GLY A 74 2.67 8.47 -9.50
N GLN A 75 1.44 8.30 -9.03
CA GLN A 75 1.06 7.05 -8.37
C GLN A 75 0.83 6.01 -9.47
N LEU A 76 1.60 4.91 -9.49
CA LEU A 76 1.28 3.77 -10.36
C LEU A 76 0.98 2.53 -9.53
N PRO A 77 0.13 1.60 -10.03
CA PRO A 77 -0.05 0.31 -9.41
C PRO A 77 1.29 -0.42 -9.23
N CYS A 78 1.55 -0.95 -8.04
CA CYS A 78 2.66 -1.87 -7.84
C CYS A 78 2.15 -3.29 -8.11
N THR A 79 2.46 -3.86 -9.28
CA THR A 79 1.96 -5.19 -9.69
C THR A 79 2.25 -6.27 -8.65
N TYR A 80 3.43 -6.22 -8.01
CA TYR A 80 3.81 -7.14 -6.94
C TYR A 80 2.88 -7.09 -5.72
N LEU A 81 2.50 -5.88 -5.27
CA LEU A 81 1.59 -5.71 -4.13
C LEU A 81 0.13 -5.88 -4.54
N GLN A 82 -0.23 -5.56 -5.79
CA GLN A 82 -1.57 -5.80 -6.32
C GLN A 82 -1.95 -7.28 -6.30
N THR A 83 -1.00 -8.19 -6.55
CA THR A 83 -1.23 -9.63 -6.43
C THR A 83 -1.16 -10.17 -5.00
N ARG A 84 -0.94 -9.29 -3.99
CA ARG A 84 -0.74 -9.65 -2.57
C ARG A 84 -1.62 -8.82 -1.64
N GLN A 85 -2.68 -8.21 -2.17
CA GLN A 85 -3.54 -7.30 -1.42
C GLN A 85 -4.19 -7.97 -0.21
N ASP A 86 -4.59 -9.24 -0.34
CA ASP A 86 -5.22 -9.97 0.77
C ASP A 86 -4.24 -10.19 1.93
N ALA A 87 -3.01 -10.62 1.63
CA ALA A 87 -1.96 -10.77 2.64
C ALA A 87 -1.55 -9.42 3.26
N LEU A 88 -1.55 -8.35 2.47
CA LEU A 88 -1.30 -7.00 2.97
C LEU A 88 -2.43 -6.52 3.89
N LEU A 89 -3.69 -6.82 3.54
CA LEU A 89 -4.84 -6.51 4.37
C LEU A 89 -4.81 -7.29 5.67
N GLU A 90 -4.54 -8.59 5.64
CA GLU A 90 -4.42 -9.44 6.83
C GLU A 90 -3.39 -8.87 7.82
N PHE A 91 -2.23 -8.42 7.30
CA PHE A 91 -1.21 -7.78 8.11
C PHE A 91 -1.68 -6.46 8.76
N LEU A 92 -2.37 -5.60 8.00
CA LEU A 92 -2.80 -4.27 8.44
C LEU A 92 -4.16 -4.26 9.17
N GLN A 93 -4.86 -5.40 9.21
CA GLN A 93 -6.23 -5.48 9.70
C GLN A 93 -6.35 -5.07 11.16
N ASN A 94 -5.39 -5.45 12.00
CA ASN A 94 -5.40 -5.08 13.42
C ASN A 94 -5.23 -3.57 13.63
N ASP A 95 -4.37 -2.92 12.84
CA ASP A 95 -4.17 -1.47 12.92
C ASP A 95 -5.38 -0.70 12.40
N LEU A 96 -6.01 -1.20 11.33
CA LEU A 96 -7.28 -0.67 10.82
C LEU A 96 -8.41 -0.77 11.85
N GLN A 97 -8.53 -1.91 12.53
CA GLN A 97 -9.58 -2.12 13.52
C GLN A 97 -9.40 -1.17 14.72
N LYS A 98 -8.17 -1.05 15.25
CA LYS A 98 -7.85 -0.10 16.32
C LYS A 98 -8.13 1.34 15.91
N TYR A 99 -7.76 1.72 14.68
CA TYR A 99 -8.03 3.06 14.16
C TYR A 99 -9.54 3.36 14.11
N LYS A 100 -10.35 2.41 13.59
CA LYS A 100 -11.80 2.53 13.51
C LYS A 100 -12.48 2.67 14.88
N GLU A 101 -11.93 2.02 15.92
CA GLU A 101 -12.49 2.05 17.28
C GLU A 101 -12.14 3.31 18.07
N HIS A 102 -11.17 4.10 17.63
CA HIS A 102 -10.69 5.31 18.32
C HIS A 102 -11.04 6.62 17.59
N GLN A 103 -11.91 6.52 16.57
CA GLN A 103 -12.60 7.62 15.90
C GLN A 103 -13.94 7.87 16.58
#